data_AF-A0A6I7LZP3-F1
#
_entry.id   AF-A0A6I7LZP3-F1
#
_cell.length_a   1.000
_cell.length_b   1.000
_cell.length_c   1.000
_cell.angle_alpha   90.00
_cell.angle_beta   90.00
_cell.angle_gamma   90.00
#
_symmetry.space_group_name_H-M   'P 1'
#
loop_
_entity.id
_entity.type
_entity.pdbx_description
1 polymer ?
#
loop_
_entity_poly.entity_id
_entity_poly.type
_entity_poly.pdbx_seq_one_letter_code
_entity_poly.pdbx_strand_id
1 'polypeptide(L)'
;MKKSRLIFLLKLISFSLILGYLWFWRLQSLYPHLLAPAAMPFFQWVGVKKWLLSWVIDHFTNIVPYTALVLAMPGIFKKWKKTLVALVAGLIILAGFHILLSWSVYYFSEQYHFSRAFFRRTFPFFLINDALPLVLWILFYPEILSELSGLLKRRMRRGKSDFSRTRANSRGDADQGTPN
;
A
#
# COMPACT_ATOMS: atom_id res chain seq x y z
N MET A 1 -9.50 22.04 -0.07
CA MET A 1 -9.38 20.59 -0.34
C MET A 1 -8.47 20.23 -1.54
N LYS A 2 -8.59 20.86 -2.72
CA LYS A 2 -7.70 20.53 -3.86
C LYS A 2 -6.21 20.78 -3.57
N LYS A 3 -5.88 21.92 -2.95
CA LYS A 3 -4.49 22.28 -2.58
C LYS A 3 -3.83 21.28 -1.62
N SER A 4 -4.53 20.81 -0.58
CA SER A 4 -3.93 19.86 0.39
C SER A 4 -3.64 18.49 -0.23
N ARG A 5 -4.46 18.05 -1.18
CA ARG A 5 -4.25 16.78 -1.90
C ARG A 5 -3.07 16.87 -2.87
N LEU A 6 -2.94 17.98 -3.58
CA LEU A 6 -1.79 18.20 -4.46
C LEU A 6 -0.49 18.23 -3.65
N ILE A 7 -0.49 18.91 -2.50
CA ILE A 7 0.68 18.93 -1.59
C ILE A 7 1.00 17.51 -1.08
N PHE A 8 0.00 16.72 -0.69
CA PHE A 8 0.21 15.32 -0.30
C PHE A 8 0.84 14.50 -1.42
N LEU A 9 0.31 14.60 -2.65
CA LEU A 9 0.84 13.88 -3.81
C LEU A 9 2.27 14.30 -4.15
N LEU A 10 2.56 15.61 -4.12
CA LEU A 10 3.91 16.12 -4.36
C LEU A 10 4.88 15.59 -3.29
N LYS A 11 4.51 15.64 -2.02
CA LYS A 11 5.32 15.05 -0.94
C LYS A 11 5.55 13.56 -1.13
N LEU A 12 4.49 12.82 -1.47
CA LEU A 12 4.57 11.39 -1.69
C LEU A 12 5.54 11.06 -2.82
N ILE A 13 5.45 11.76 -3.96
CA ILE A 13 6.39 11.61 -5.09
C ILE A 13 7.82 11.95 -4.65
N SER A 14 8.03 13.11 -4.02
CA SER A 14 9.37 13.51 -3.56
C SER A 14 9.99 12.51 -2.59
N PHE A 15 9.24 12.07 -1.56
CA PHE A 15 9.74 11.07 -0.62
C PHE A 15 9.97 9.72 -1.29
N SER A 16 9.11 9.30 -2.21
CA SER A 16 9.28 8.01 -2.92
C SER A 16 10.54 8.02 -3.78
N LEU A 17 10.84 9.13 -4.47
CA LEU A 17 12.06 9.27 -5.27
C LEU A 17 13.32 9.25 -4.40
N ILE A 18 13.33 10.04 -3.31
CA ILE A 18 14.49 10.13 -2.40
C ILE A 18 14.74 8.77 -1.71
N LEU A 19 13.69 8.17 -1.17
CA LEU A 19 13.79 6.88 -0.47
C LEU A 19 14.08 5.73 -1.43
N GLY A 20 13.50 5.76 -2.64
CA GLY A 20 13.79 4.80 -3.70
C GLY A 20 15.26 4.86 -4.12
N TYR A 21 15.78 6.07 -4.37
CA TYR A 21 17.21 6.26 -4.66
C TYR A 21 18.08 5.70 -3.53
N LEU A 22 17.81 6.08 -2.27
CA LEU A 22 18.55 5.59 -1.11
C LEU A 22 18.46 4.06 -0.98
N TRP A 23 17.32 3.49 -1.33
CA TRP A 23 17.10 2.05 -1.31
C TRP A 23 18.02 1.32 -2.29
N PHE A 24 17.92 1.66 -3.57
CA PHE A 24 18.71 1.01 -4.61
C PHE A 24 20.21 1.33 -4.51
N TRP A 25 20.56 2.51 -3.99
CA TRP A 25 21.96 2.88 -3.81
C TRP A 25 22.66 2.08 -2.70
N ARG A 26 21.99 1.86 -1.56
CA ARG A 26 22.65 1.23 -0.40
C ARG A 26 21.78 0.32 0.45
N LEU A 27 20.51 0.65 0.71
CA LEU A 27 19.73 -0.17 1.66
C LEU A 27 19.41 -1.56 1.11
N GLN A 28 19.24 -1.75 -0.20
CA GLN A 28 18.94 -3.06 -0.76
C GLN A 28 20.02 -4.11 -0.40
N SER A 29 21.31 -3.73 -0.46
CA SER A 29 22.41 -4.63 -0.08
C SER A 29 22.61 -4.74 1.42
N LEU A 30 22.31 -3.68 2.18
CA LEU A 30 22.45 -3.66 3.63
C LEU A 30 21.30 -4.37 4.36
N TYR A 31 20.09 -4.29 3.82
CA TYR A 31 18.86 -4.73 4.47
C TYR A 31 18.86 -6.21 4.89
N PRO A 32 19.35 -7.16 4.08
CA PRO A 32 19.46 -8.56 4.51
C PRO A 32 20.36 -8.75 5.74
N HIS A 33 21.42 -7.95 5.86
CA HIS A 33 22.32 -7.98 7.01
C HIS A 33 21.64 -7.43 8.27
N LEU A 34 20.80 -6.41 8.12
CA LEU A 34 19.98 -5.87 9.22
C LEU A 34 18.90 -6.86 9.66
N LEU A 35 18.35 -7.63 8.72
CA LEU A 35 17.30 -8.61 8.98
C LEU A 35 17.86 -9.93 9.55
N ALA A 36 19.12 -10.27 9.23
CA ALA A 36 19.76 -11.53 9.60
C ALA A 36 19.67 -11.89 11.09
N PRO A 37 19.88 -10.97 12.06
CA PRO A 37 19.76 -11.30 13.48
C PRO A 37 18.38 -11.81 13.89
N ALA A 38 17.32 -11.37 13.22
CA ALA A 38 15.96 -11.86 13.46
C ALA A 38 15.60 -13.04 12.56
N ALA A 39 16.04 -13.02 11.30
CA ALA A 39 15.71 -14.04 10.31
C ALA A 39 16.42 -15.38 10.57
N MET A 40 17.71 -15.35 10.92
CA MET A 40 18.51 -16.57 11.06
C MET A 40 18.02 -17.49 12.18
N PRO A 41 17.72 -17.01 13.40
CA PRO A 41 17.15 -17.87 14.44
C PRO A 41 15.82 -18.48 14.00
N PHE A 42 14.95 -17.70 13.36
CA PHE A 42 13.68 -18.18 12.85
C PHE A 42 13.88 -19.26 11.76
N PHE A 43 14.78 -19.02 10.80
CA PHE A 43 15.10 -19.97 9.73
C PHE A 43 15.71 -21.27 10.24
N GLN A 44 16.59 -21.21 11.24
CA GLN A 44 17.11 -22.39 11.91
C GLN A 44 16.00 -23.19 12.59
N TRP A 45 15.08 -22.49 13.27
CA TRP A 45 13.94 -23.11 13.95
C TRP A 45 12.98 -23.83 12.98
N VAL A 46 12.69 -23.24 11.82
CA VAL A 46 11.79 -23.83 10.81
C VAL A 46 12.49 -24.70 9.76
N GLY A 47 13.80 -24.95 9.92
CA GLY A 47 14.57 -25.87 9.07
C GLY A 47 14.97 -25.35 7.68
N VAL A 48 15.06 -24.03 7.49
CA VAL A 48 15.53 -23.42 6.23
C VAL A 48 17.04 -23.62 6.09
N LYS A 49 17.46 -24.42 5.11
CA LYS A 49 18.89 -24.75 4.87
C LYS A 49 19.64 -23.64 4.12
N LYS A 50 18.97 -22.99 3.17
CA LYS A 50 19.57 -21.94 2.33
C LYS A 50 18.57 -20.82 2.12
N TRP A 51 18.97 -19.60 2.51
CA TRP A 51 18.14 -18.43 2.27
C TRP A 51 18.14 -18.06 0.79
N LEU A 52 17.00 -18.22 0.13
CA LEU A 52 16.77 -17.84 -1.28
C LEU A 52 16.53 -16.33 -1.44
N LEU A 53 17.41 -15.53 -0.84
CA LEU A 53 17.26 -14.08 -0.74
C LEU A 53 17.11 -13.39 -2.11
N SER A 54 17.84 -13.85 -3.12
CA SER A 54 17.79 -13.28 -4.48
C SER A 54 16.40 -13.33 -5.12
N TRP A 55 15.51 -14.21 -4.65
CA TRP A 55 14.15 -14.36 -5.19
C TRP A 55 13.12 -13.46 -4.52
N VAL A 56 13.44 -12.89 -3.35
CA VAL A 56 12.49 -12.14 -2.53
C VAL A 56 12.93 -10.69 -2.31
N ILE A 57 14.20 -10.38 -2.52
CA ILE A 57 14.78 -9.06 -2.19
C ILE A 57 14.12 -7.91 -2.95
N ASP A 58 13.67 -8.14 -4.19
CA ASP A 58 12.99 -7.12 -4.98
C ASP A 58 11.62 -6.76 -4.40
N HIS A 59 10.98 -7.69 -3.69
CA HIS A 59 9.72 -7.47 -2.98
C HIS A 59 9.91 -6.76 -1.63
N PHE A 60 11.14 -6.65 -1.13
CA PHE A 60 11.43 -5.90 0.10
C PHE A 60 11.44 -4.38 -0.12
N THR A 61 11.37 -3.95 -1.39
CA THR A 61 11.24 -2.54 -1.77
C THR A 61 9.97 -1.89 -1.24
N ASN A 62 8.97 -2.67 -0.80
CA ASN A 62 7.71 -2.19 -0.19
C ASN A 62 7.91 -1.30 1.07
N ILE A 63 9.09 -1.34 1.69
CA ILE A 63 9.51 -0.42 2.76
C ILE A 63 9.48 1.03 2.27
N VAL A 64 9.87 1.27 1.02
CA VAL A 64 9.92 2.60 0.39
C VAL A 64 8.52 3.23 0.30
N PRO A 65 7.51 2.63 -0.39
CA PRO A 65 6.19 3.22 -0.46
C PRO A 65 5.53 3.34 0.92
N TYR A 66 5.78 2.41 1.85
CA TYR A 66 5.25 2.52 3.22
C TYR A 66 5.78 3.76 3.93
N THR A 67 7.10 3.91 3.96
CA THR A 67 7.78 5.04 4.61
C THR A 67 7.36 6.36 3.94
N ALA A 68 7.29 6.39 2.60
CA ALA A 68 6.85 7.56 1.86
C ALA A 68 5.41 7.95 2.20
N LEU A 69 4.48 7.00 2.33
CA LEU A 69 3.08 7.24 2.72
C LEU A 69 2.97 7.84 4.12
N VAL A 70 3.72 7.31 5.09
CA VAL A 70 3.75 7.81 6.47
C VAL A 70 4.35 9.21 6.54
N LEU A 71 5.46 9.47 5.82
CA LEU A 71 6.13 10.77 5.82
C LEU A 71 5.36 11.85 5.05
N ALA A 72 4.62 11.48 4.01
CA ALA A 72 3.80 12.41 3.23
C ALA A 72 2.56 12.89 3.99
N MET A 73 2.22 12.27 5.13
CA MET A 73 1.00 12.54 5.89
C MET A 73 0.84 14.02 6.26
N PRO A 74 -0.32 14.67 5.96
CA PRO A 74 -0.59 16.02 6.42
C PRO A 74 -0.52 16.14 7.94
N GLY A 75 0.12 17.21 8.42
CA GLY A 75 0.23 17.48 9.86
C GLY A 75 1.26 16.62 10.59
N ILE A 76 2.25 16.06 9.88
CA ILE A 76 3.31 15.21 10.46
C ILE A 76 3.95 15.80 11.72
N PHE A 77 4.27 17.11 11.73
CA PHE A 77 4.87 17.78 12.89
C PHE A 77 3.93 17.85 14.10
N LYS A 78 2.62 17.96 13.88
CA LYS A 78 1.62 17.99 14.96
C LYS A 78 1.36 16.59 15.53
N LYS A 79 1.43 15.56 14.70
CA LYS A 79 1.18 14.15 15.07
C LYS A 79 2.48 13.33 15.14
N TRP A 80 3.63 13.94 15.44
CA TRP A 80 4.95 13.31 15.30
C TRP A 80 5.10 12.00 16.10
N LYS A 81 4.54 11.94 17.31
CA LYS A 81 4.55 10.70 18.14
C LYS A 81 3.82 9.56 17.45
N LYS A 82 2.61 9.83 16.92
CA LYS A 82 1.82 8.85 16.16
C LYS A 82 2.56 8.43 14.90
N THR A 83 3.21 9.37 14.21
CA THR A 83 4.04 9.09 13.03
C THR A 83 5.22 8.20 13.36
N LEU A 84 5.93 8.47 14.46
CA LEU A 84 7.05 7.64 14.88
C LEU A 84 6.60 6.22 15.22
N VAL A 85 5.52 6.09 16.00
CA VAL A 85 4.92 4.78 16.33
C VAL A 85 4.48 4.04 15.08
N ALA A 86 3.75 4.71 14.17
CA ALA A 86 3.34 4.12 12.91
C ALA A 86 4.55 3.62 12.14
N LEU A 87 5.54 4.48 11.90
CA LEU A 87 6.75 4.15 11.16
C LEU A 87 7.48 2.94 11.76
N VAL A 88 7.77 2.97 13.07
CA VAL A 88 8.49 1.87 13.74
C VAL A 88 7.67 0.58 13.71
N ALA A 89 6.41 0.63 14.11
CA ALA A 89 5.56 -0.56 14.16
C ALA A 89 5.32 -1.16 12.78
N GLY A 90 5.08 -0.33 11.75
CA GLY A 90 4.90 -0.80 10.39
C GLY A 90 6.17 -1.38 9.78
N LEU A 91 7.35 -0.78 10.04
CA LEU A 91 8.63 -1.35 9.60
C LEU A 91 8.90 -2.72 10.26
N ILE A 92 8.55 -2.88 11.54
CA ILE A 92 8.64 -4.18 12.23
C ILE A 92 7.72 -5.20 11.58
N ILE A 93 6.47 -4.83 11.27
CA ILE A 93 5.50 -5.73 10.61
C ILE A 93 5.99 -6.11 9.21
N LEU A 94 6.49 -5.17 8.42
CA LEU A 94 7.06 -5.44 7.09
C LEU A 94 8.26 -6.39 7.18
N ALA A 95 9.18 -6.16 8.12
CA ALA A 95 10.30 -7.06 8.35
C ALA A 95 9.85 -8.48 8.71
N GLY A 96 8.82 -8.63 9.55
CA GLY A 96 8.20 -9.92 9.85
C GLY A 96 7.63 -10.60 8.60
N PHE A 97 6.93 -9.85 7.76
CA PHE A 97 6.40 -10.37 6.49
C PHE A 97 7.51 -10.76 5.50
N HIS A 98 8.64 -10.06 5.48
CA HIS A 98 9.80 -10.42 4.64
C HIS A 98 10.42 -11.75 5.05
N ILE A 99 10.48 -12.01 6.36
CA ILE A 99 10.92 -13.30 6.91
C ILE A 99 9.92 -14.40 6.52
N LEU A 100 8.62 -14.16 6.71
CA LEU A 100 7.56 -15.12 6.34
C LEU A 100 7.52 -15.40 4.84
N LEU A 101 7.71 -14.39 4.00
CA LEU A 101 7.78 -14.51 2.55
C LEU A 101 8.99 -15.33 2.13
N SER A 102 10.17 -15.05 2.71
CA SER A 102 11.39 -15.82 2.49
C SER A 102 11.20 -17.30 2.83
N TRP A 103 10.57 -17.58 3.98
CA TRP A 103 10.25 -18.94 4.39
C TRP A 103 9.24 -19.60 3.45
N SER A 104 8.18 -18.90 3.05
CA SER A 104 7.17 -19.41 2.12
C SER A 104 7.79 -19.79 0.77
N VAL A 105 8.67 -18.92 0.23
CA VAL A 105 9.41 -19.20 -1.00
C VAL A 105 10.30 -20.42 -0.83
N TYR A 106 11.05 -20.53 0.27
CA TYR A 106 11.86 -21.71 0.55
C TYR A 106 11.00 -22.99 0.60
N TYR A 107 9.96 -22.99 1.43
CA TYR A 107 9.06 -24.12 1.63
C TYR A 107 8.45 -24.63 0.32
N PHE A 108 7.90 -23.73 -0.50
CA PHE A 108 7.32 -24.11 -1.78
C PHE A 108 8.37 -24.49 -2.83
N SER A 109 9.59 -23.94 -2.75
CA SER A 109 10.67 -24.32 -3.67
C SER A 109 11.11 -25.77 -3.45
N GLU A 110 11.18 -26.21 -2.19
CA GLU A 110 11.51 -27.61 -1.85
C GLU A 110 10.41 -28.57 -2.31
N GLN A 111 9.13 -28.16 -2.22
CA GLN A 111 8.01 -29.04 -2.61
C GLN A 111 7.77 -29.13 -4.11
N TYR A 112 8.00 -28.04 -4.84
CA TYR A 112 7.54 -27.91 -6.23
C TYR A 112 8.69 -27.63 -7.21
N HIS A 113 9.95 -27.61 -6.76
CA HIS A 113 11.16 -27.45 -7.57
C HIS A 113 11.09 -26.32 -8.62
N PHE A 114 10.64 -25.13 -8.21
CA PHE A 114 10.49 -23.95 -9.09
C PHE A 114 9.59 -24.16 -10.34
N SER A 115 8.68 -25.14 -10.30
CA SER A 115 7.73 -25.40 -11.39
C SER A 115 6.62 -24.35 -11.49
N ARG A 116 5.73 -24.49 -12.49
CA ARG A 116 4.51 -23.66 -12.58
C ARG A 116 3.64 -23.72 -11.32
N ALA A 117 3.64 -24.85 -10.61
CA ALA A 117 2.90 -25.01 -9.37
C ALA A 117 3.50 -24.17 -8.22
N PHE A 118 4.83 -24.05 -8.16
CA PHE A 118 5.53 -23.16 -7.24
C PHE A 118 5.04 -21.72 -7.40
N PHE A 119 5.11 -21.17 -8.63
CA PHE A 119 4.69 -19.79 -8.91
C PHE A 119 3.23 -19.55 -8.54
N ARG A 120 2.33 -20.48 -8.88
CA ARG A 120 0.91 -20.34 -8.55
C ARG A 120 0.66 -20.27 -7.04
N ARG A 121 1.50 -20.93 -6.24
CA ARG A 121 1.38 -20.94 -4.77
C ARG A 121 2.06 -19.74 -4.11
N THR A 122 3.20 -19.28 -4.63
CA THR A 122 3.95 -18.14 -4.06
C THR A 122 3.39 -16.78 -4.48
N PHE A 123 2.80 -16.68 -5.68
CA PHE A 123 2.28 -15.42 -6.21
C PHE A 123 1.31 -14.64 -5.28
N PRO A 124 0.32 -15.28 -4.62
CA PRO A 124 -0.53 -14.57 -3.68
C PRO A 124 0.24 -13.94 -2.50
N PHE A 125 1.31 -14.58 -2.03
CA PHE A 125 2.13 -14.04 -0.94
C PHE A 125 2.90 -12.79 -1.38
N PHE A 126 3.41 -12.78 -2.62
CA PHE A 126 4.02 -11.59 -3.20
C PHE A 126 3.00 -10.44 -3.32
N LEU A 127 1.79 -10.72 -3.84
CA LEU A 127 0.74 -9.70 -3.93
C LEU A 127 0.34 -9.13 -2.57
N ILE A 128 0.20 -9.98 -1.55
CA ILE A 128 -0.11 -9.54 -0.19
C ILE A 128 1.03 -8.65 0.32
N ASN A 129 2.28 -9.10 0.18
CA ASN A 129 3.46 -8.35 0.60
C ASN A 129 3.53 -6.97 -0.06
N ASP A 130 3.24 -6.89 -1.35
CA ASP A 130 3.31 -5.65 -2.12
C ASP A 130 2.15 -4.69 -1.78
N ALA A 131 1.01 -5.23 -1.32
CA ALA A 131 -0.13 -4.45 -0.84
C ALA A 131 0.01 -3.97 0.61
N LEU A 132 0.87 -4.60 1.43
CA LEU A 132 1.05 -4.26 2.85
C LEU A 132 1.28 -2.78 3.13
N PRO A 133 2.10 -2.02 2.37
CA PRO A 133 2.32 -0.61 2.62
C PRO A 133 1.02 0.18 2.73
N LEU A 134 0.08 -0.08 1.82
CA LEU A 134 -1.21 0.59 1.80
C LEU A 134 -2.10 0.13 2.96
N VAL A 135 -2.14 -1.17 3.24
CA VAL A 135 -2.92 -1.75 4.35
C VAL A 135 -2.46 -1.19 5.69
N LEU A 136 -1.15 -1.18 5.96
CA LEU A 136 -0.56 -0.65 7.18
C LEU A 136 -0.81 0.85 7.32
N TRP A 137 -0.67 1.60 6.22
CA TRP A 137 -0.95 3.04 6.24
C TRP A 137 -2.41 3.34 6.59
N ILE A 138 -3.35 2.60 6.01
CA ILE A 138 -4.78 2.70 6.34
C ILE A 138 -5.02 2.33 7.82
N LEU A 139 -4.38 1.28 8.32
CA LEU A 139 -4.52 0.83 9.70
C LEU A 139 -4.07 1.89 10.71
N PHE A 140 -2.94 2.55 10.47
CA PHE A 140 -2.43 3.61 11.36
C PHE A 140 -3.15 4.95 11.16
N TYR A 141 -3.71 5.20 9.98
CA TYR A 141 -4.39 6.45 9.64
C TYR A 141 -5.79 6.23 9.04
N PRO A 142 -6.73 5.62 9.78
CA PRO A 142 -8.07 5.30 9.26
C PRO A 142 -8.89 6.56 8.90
N GLU A 143 -8.59 7.68 9.55
CA GLU A 143 -9.18 9.01 9.28
C GLU A 143 -9.07 9.39 7.80
N ILE A 144 -7.99 8.99 7.12
CA ILE A 144 -7.73 9.32 5.71
C ILE A 144 -8.75 8.68 4.77
N LEU A 145 -9.26 7.48 5.11
CA LEU A 145 -10.32 6.84 4.34
C LEU A 145 -11.59 7.68 4.31
N SER A 146 -11.92 8.38 5.41
CA SER A 146 -13.09 9.27 5.45
C SER A 146 -12.89 10.49 4.53
N GLU A 147 -11.67 11.04 4.48
CA GLU A 147 -11.32 12.17 3.62
C GLU A 147 -11.25 11.80 2.13
N LEU A 148 -10.88 10.55 1.83
CA LEU A 148 -10.88 9.96 0.49
C LEU A 148 -12.27 9.50 0.04
N SER A 149 -13.09 8.93 0.94
CA SER A 149 -14.44 8.42 0.62
C SER A 149 -15.54 9.49 0.62
N GLY A 150 -15.33 10.62 1.31
CA GLY A 150 -16.20 11.80 1.17
C GLY A 150 -16.34 12.30 -0.28
N LEU A 151 -15.42 11.90 -1.16
CA LEU A 151 -15.42 12.10 -2.61
C LEU A 151 -16.48 11.22 -3.32
N LEU A 152 -16.61 9.94 -2.95
CA LEU A 152 -17.64 9.03 -3.47
C LEU A 152 -19.04 9.52 -3.09
N LYS A 153 -19.22 9.92 -1.83
CA LYS A 153 -20.51 10.41 -1.32
C LYS A 153 -20.93 11.74 -1.95
N ARG A 154 -19.99 12.67 -2.22
CA ARG A 154 -20.28 13.94 -2.92
C ARG A 154 -20.58 13.76 -4.42
N ARG A 155 -19.93 12.81 -5.10
CA ARG A 155 -20.17 12.54 -6.53
C ARG A 155 -21.55 11.93 -6.77
N MET A 156 -21.99 11.02 -5.89
CA MET A 156 -23.35 10.45 -5.94
C MET A 156 -24.46 11.49 -5.69
N ARG A 157 -24.22 12.47 -4.80
CA ARG A 157 -25.22 13.54 -4.55
C ARG A 157 -25.39 14.51 -5.72
N ARG A 158 -24.31 14.85 -6.44
CA ARG A 158 -24.41 15.71 -7.66
C ARG A 158 -25.11 15.00 -8.82
N GLY A 159 -24.89 13.70 -9.01
CA GLY A 159 -25.59 12.92 -10.03
C GLY A 159 -27.11 12.87 -9.81
N LYS A 160 -27.57 12.79 -8.55
CA LYS A 160 -29.01 12.83 -8.22
C LYS A 160 -29.66 14.19 -8.46
N SER A 161 -28.95 15.30 -8.21
CA SER A 161 -29.52 16.65 -8.42
C SER A 161 -29.66 16.99 -9.90
N ASP A 162 -28.69 16.61 -10.73
CA ASP A 162 -28.76 16.86 -12.17
C ASP A 162 -29.85 16.01 -12.83
N PHE A 163 -29.95 14.72 -12.47
CA PHE A 163 -31.00 13.84 -12.99
C PHE A 163 -32.42 14.30 -12.62
N SER A 164 -32.59 14.87 -11.41
CA SER A 164 -33.88 15.41 -10.97
C SER A 164 -34.27 16.69 -11.73
N ARG A 165 -33.28 17.52 -12.11
CA ARG A 165 -33.48 18.72 -12.93
C ARG A 165 -33.82 18.39 -14.38
N THR A 166 -33.16 17.41 -14.99
CA THR A 166 -33.46 16.98 -16.37
C THR A 166 -34.86 16.34 -16.47
N ARG A 167 -35.32 15.65 -15.42
CA ARG A 167 -36.65 15.05 -15.37
C ARG A 167 -37.77 16.06 -15.09
N ALA A 168 -37.47 17.16 -14.41
CA ALA A 168 -38.40 18.26 -14.19
C ALA A 168 -38.62 19.08 -15.46
N ASN A 169 -37.55 19.36 -16.23
CA ASN A 169 -37.68 20.09 -17.50
C ASN A 169 -38.41 19.29 -18.59
N SER A 170 -38.20 17.98 -18.67
CA SER A 170 -38.86 17.13 -19.69
C SER A 170 -40.36 16.87 -19.44
N ARG A 171 -40.92 17.30 -18.29
CA ARG A 171 -42.36 17.27 -18.01
C ARG A 171 -43.07 18.61 -18.20
N GLY A 172 -42.32 19.71 -18.37
CA GLY A 172 -42.90 21.04 -18.61
C GLY A 172 -43.27 21.31 -20.07
N ASP A 173 -42.66 20.59 -21.01
CA ASP A 173 -42.81 20.84 -22.45
C ASP A 173 -43.88 19.97 -23.14
N ALA A 174 -44.59 19.11 -22.41
CA ALA A 174 -45.57 18.17 -22.98
C ALA A 174 -47.04 18.65 -22.90
N ASP A 175 -47.31 19.86 -22.39
CA ASP A 175 -48.67 20.36 -22.15
C ASP A 175 -48.96 21.69 -22.86
N GLN A 176 -48.44 21.84 -24.09
CA GLN A 176 -48.85 22.90 -25.00
C GLN A 176 -49.28 22.31 -26.35
N GLY A 177 -50.60 22.17 -26.50
CA GLY A 177 -51.24 22.41 -27.78
C GLY A 177 -51.82 21.21 -28.51
N THR A 178 -53.08 20.89 -28.22
CA THR A 178 -54.03 20.53 -29.28
C THR A 178 -55.22 21.49 -29.21
N PRO A 179 -55.31 22.47 -30.12
CA PRO A 179 -56.57 23.14 -30.43
C PRO A 179 -57.37 22.31 -31.46
N ASN A 180 -58.66 22.17 -31.16
CA ASN A 180 -59.79 21.66 -31.95
C ASN A 180 -60.05 20.15 -31.87
#